data_AF-A0A946QUU1-F1
#
_entry.id   AF-A0A946QUU1-F1
#
_cell.length_a   1.000
_cell.length_b   1.000
_cell.length_c   1.000
_cell.angle_alpha   90.00
_cell.angle_beta   90.00
_cell.angle_gamma   90.00
#
_symmetry.space_group_name_H-M   'P 1'
#
loop_
_entity.id
_entity.type
_entity.pdbx_description
1 polymer ?
#
loop_
_entity_poly.entity_id
_entity_poly.type
_entity_poly.pdbx_seq_one_letter_code
_entity_poly.pdbx_strand_id
1 'polypeptide(L)'
;MKEKIILKLITEAFEEAHNRNINENTPQKTNRKRSSIFIENIHNNFVEEFQEKEIQVFSNAYKNEDFNRREYLFDVLIAEIGYLKHKNIPYIRNSKIIIESEFARNIRESAIDFSKLVLSEAEIKIMILPHSIEKNPNEMEHYLNPLTEVAECVNGNLFVIFVPHPKNWQNEILNDKPVLTKMYKFEKSNSIWIRNRD
;
A
#
# COMPACT_ATOMS: atom_id res chain seq x y z
N MET A 1 -5.88 -0.16 14.37
CA MET A 1 -5.15 -1.40 14.03
C MET A 1 -3.70 -1.30 14.50
N LYS A 2 -3.05 -2.39 14.92
CA LYS A 2 -1.64 -2.37 15.34
C LYS A 2 -0.72 -2.46 14.11
N GLU A 3 0.40 -1.73 14.14
CA GLU A 3 1.44 -1.68 13.11
C GLU A 3 1.90 -3.08 12.66
N LYS A 4 2.08 -4.00 13.63
CA LYS A 4 2.45 -5.40 13.36
C LYS A 4 1.43 -6.17 12.50
N ILE A 5 0.14 -5.85 12.61
CA ILE A 5 -0.91 -6.49 11.80
C ILE A 5 -0.82 -6.00 10.36
N ILE A 6 -0.65 -4.70 10.15
CA ILE A 6 -0.48 -4.10 8.82
C ILE A 6 0.71 -4.72 8.09
N LEU A 7 1.86 -4.76 8.76
CA LEU A 7 3.07 -5.33 8.18
C LEU A 7 2.88 -6.82 7.86
N LYS A 8 2.22 -7.57 8.74
CA LYS A 8 1.89 -8.98 8.50
C LYS A 8 1.03 -9.14 7.23
N LEU A 9 -0.10 -8.43 7.13
CA LEU A 9 -1.04 -8.56 6.01
C LEU A 9 -0.40 -8.18 4.67
N ILE A 10 0.44 -7.14 4.65
CA ILE A 10 1.16 -6.72 3.43
C ILE A 10 2.27 -7.71 3.08
N THR A 11 2.96 -8.28 4.08
CA THR A 11 3.96 -9.32 3.86
C THR A 11 3.30 -10.55 3.24
N GLU A 12 2.24 -11.09 3.85
CA GLU A 12 1.50 -12.25 3.33
C GLU A 12 1.02 -12.02 1.88
N ALA A 13 0.51 -10.82 1.57
CA ALA A 13 0.09 -10.49 0.22
C ALA A 13 1.23 -10.54 -0.80
N PHE A 14 2.42 -10.08 -0.40
CA PHE A 14 3.63 -10.14 -1.23
C PHE A 14 4.11 -11.58 -1.40
N GLU A 15 4.15 -12.37 -0.33
CA GLU A 15 4.57 -13.77 -0.38
C GLU A 15 3.73 -14.56 -1.38
N GLU A 16 2.40 -14.38 -1.32
CA GLU A 16 1.50 -15.02 -2.25
C GLU A 16 1.76 -14.54 -3.70
N ALA A 17 1.90 -13.24 -3.92
CA ALA A 17 2.14 -12.69 -5.27
C ALA A 17 3.49 -13.12 -5.85
N HIS A 18 4.52 -13.22 -5.01
CA HIS A 18 5.85 -13.70 -5.35
C HIS A 18 5.83 -15.17 -5.79
N ASN A 19 5.08 -16.01 -5.08
CA ASN A 19 4.98 -17.44 -5.34
C ASN A 19 4.14 -17.78 -6.59
N ARG A 20 3.41 -16.82 -7.17
CA ARG A 20 2.65 -17.05 -8.40
C ARG A 20 3.57 -17.09 -9.62
N ASN A 21 3.51 -18.19 -10.36
CA ASN A 21 4.18 -18.30 -11.65
C ASN A 21 3.44 -17.47 -12.72
N ILE A 22 3.95 -16.26 -12.94
CA ILE A 22 3.40 -15.31 -13.91
C ILE A 22 4.37 -15.23 -15.09
N ASN A 23 3.89 -15.55 -16.28
CA ASN A 23 4.66 -15.43 -17.51
C ASN A 23 3.79 -14.70 -18.56
N GLU A 24 4.14 -13.45 -18.83
CA GLU A 24 3.49 -12.63 -19.85
C GLU A 24 4.44 -12.39 -21.03
N ASN A 25 3.91 -12.00 -22.18
CA ASN A 25 4.69 -11.84 -23.41
C ASN A 25 5.83 -10.79 -23.32
N THR A 26 5.82 -9.92 -22.31
CA THR A 26 6.91 -8.95 -22.08
C THR A 26 7.24 -8.80 -20.58
N PRO A 27 8.48 -8.39 -20.24
CA PRO A 27 8.86 -8.09 -18.85
C PRO A 27 7.98 -7.02 -18.21
N GLN A 28 7.59 -5.98 -18.96
CA GLN A 28 6.74 -4.90 -18.46
C GLN A 28 5.33 -5.41 -18.11
N LYS A 29 4.73 -6.26 -18.95
CA LYS A 29 3.44 -6.89 -18.67
C LYS A 29 3.54 -7.82 -17.46
N THR A 30 4.61 -8.60 -17.37
CA THR A 30 4.88 -9.48 -16.22
C THR A 30 4.94 -8.68 -14.91
N ASN A 31 5.69 -7.58 -14.89
CA ASN A 31 5.82 -6.71 -13.71
C ASN A 31 4.48 -6.09 -13.30
N ARG A 32 3.71 -5.58 -14.28
CA ARG A 32 2.37 -5.03 -14.03
C ARG A 32 1.41 -6.08 -13.49
N LYS A 33 1.47 -7.30 -14.01
CA LYS A 33 0.63 -8.41 -13.53
C LYS A 33 1.01 -8.83 -12.11
N ARG A 34 2.32 -8.87 -11.80
CA ARG A 34 2.85 -9.09 -10.45
C ARG A 34 2.35 -8.05 -9.44
N SER A 35 2.54 -6.76 -9.73
CA SER A 35 2.08 -5.69 -8.83
C SER A 35 0.55 -5.70 -8.69
N SER A 36 -0.19 -5.95 -9.77
CA SER A 36 -1.66 -6.08 -9.71
C SER A 36 -2.12 -7.22 -8.80
N ILE A 37 -1.48 -8.40 -8.86
CA ILE A 37 -1.80 -9.53 -7.99
C ILE A 37 -1.46 -9.20 -6.53
N PHE A 38 -0.36 -8.50 -6.29
CA PHE A 38 0.00 -8.06 -4.95
C PHE A 38 -1.06 -7.12 -4.34
N ILE A 39 -1.54 -6.12 -5.11
CA ILE A 39 -2.63 -5.24 -4.65
C ILE A 39 -3.93 -6.02 -4.42
N GLU A 40 -4.24 -6.99 -5.29
CA GLU A 40 -5.37 -7.90 -5.12
C GLU A 40 -5.27 -8.69 -3.80
N ASN A 41 -4.11 -9.24 -3.49
CA ASN A 41 -3.90 -9.97 -2.25
C ASN A 41 -3.95 -9.06 -1.01
N ILE A 42 -3.46 -7.81 -1.10
CA ILE A 42 -3.64 -6.80 -0.03
C ILE A 42 -5.12 -6.60 0.23
N HIS A 43 -5.92 -6.39 -0.81
CA HIS A 43 -7.37 -6.24 -0.68
C HIS A 43 -7.97 -7.44 0.08
N ASN A 44 -7.68 -8.66 -0.37
CA ASN A 44 -8.24 -9.88 0.21
C ASN A 44 -7.87 -10.04 1.68
N ASN A 45 -6.60 -9.82 2.02
CA ASN A 45 -6.12 -9.89 3.40
C ASN A 45 -6.84 -8.89 4.31
N PHE A 46 -7.12 -7.67 3.84
CA PHE A 46 -7.89 -6.69 4.61
C PHE A 46 -9.40 -7.00 4.68
N VAL A 47 -9.98 -7.62 3.64
CA VAL A 47 -11.37 -8.11 3.71
C VAL A 47 -11.50 -9.22 4.74
N GLU A 48 -10.53 -10.12 4.82
CA GLU A 48 -10.52 -11.19 5.81
C GLU A 48 -10.37 -10.65 7.23
N GLU A 49 -9.50 -9.66 7.44
CA GLU A 49 -9.27 -9.00 8.73
C GLU A 49 -10.47 -8.16 9.19
N PHE A 50 -11.14 -7.44 8.28
CA PHE A 50 -12.30 -6.60 8.60
C PHE A 50 -13.61 -7.29 8.21
N GLN A 51 -14.13 -8.11 9.13
CA GLN A 51 -15.41 -8.82 8.96
C GLN A 51 -16.63 -7.98 9.36
N GLU A 52 -16.42 -6.77 9.90
CA GLU A 52 -17.51 -5.90 10.32
C GLU A 52 -18.33 -5.41 9.13
N LYS A 53 -19.66 -5.53 9.21
CA LYS A 53 -20.57 -5.09 8.14
C LYS A 53 -20.45 -3.61 7.78
N GLU A 54 -19.95 -2.81 8.71
CA GLU A 54 -19.81 -1.37 8.57
C GLU A 54 -18.46 -0.98 7.96
N ILE A 55 -17.57 -1.93 7.70
CA ILE A 55 -16.28 -1.69 7.05
C ILE A 55 -16.29 -2.34 5.68
N GLN A 56 -15.84 -1.60 4.67
CA GLN A 56 -15.65 -2.14 3.32
C GLN A 56 -14.26 -1.80 2.80
N VAL A 57 -13.74 -2.70 1.97
CA VAL A 57 -12.45 -2.57 1.29
C VAL A 57 -12.70 -2.36 -0.20
N PHE A 58 -12.09 -1.34 -0.77
CA PHE A 58 -12.19 -0.95 -2.19
C PHE A 58 -10.81 -1.06 -2.84
N SER A 59 -10.76 -1.50 -4.10
CA SER A 59 -9.53 -1.54 -4.91
C SER A 59 -9.87 -1.74 -6.39
N ASN A 60 -8.92 -1.52 -7.30
CA ASN A 60 -9.18 -1.78 -8.73
C ASN A 60 -9.53 -3.24 -9.05
N ALA A 61 -9.07 -4.18 -8.22
CA ALA A 61 -9.19 -5.60 -8.48
C ALA A 61 -10.66 -6.06 -8.49
N TYR A 62 -11.47 -5.51 -7.58
CA TYR A 62 -12.84 -5.97 -7.33
C TYR A 62 -13.83 -4.82 -7.43
N LYS A 63 -14.95 -5.07 -8.10
CA LYS A 63 -16.07 -4.12 -8.13
C LYS A 63 -16.86 -4.30 -6.84
N ASN A 64 -17.00 -3.23 -6.07
CA ASN A 64 -17.91 -3.19 -4.95
C ASN A 64 -19.35 -3.04 -5.49
N GLU A 65 -20.21 -4.00 -5.19
CA GLU A 65 -21.59 -4.05 -5.71
C GLU A 65 -22.47 -2.97 -5.10
N ASP A 66 -22.30 -2.66 -3.81
CA ASP A 66 -23.08 -1.64 -3.09
C ASP A 66 -22.85 -0.24 -3.67
N PHE A 67 -21.61 0.07 -4.03
CA PHE A 67 -21.20 1.36 -4.60
C PHE A 67 -21.17 1.38 -6.13
N ASN A 68 -21.32 0.23 -6.79
CA ASN A 68 -21.19 0.04 -8.25
C ASN A 68 -19.87 0.62 -8.81
N ARG A 69 -18.76 0.52 -8.05
CA ARG A 69 -17.43 1.05 -8.41
C ARG A 69 -16.33 0.10 -7.91
N ARG A 70 -15.16 0.12 -8.56
CA ARG A 70 -14.00 -0.71 -8.18
C ARG A 70 -13.17 -0.03 -7.11
N GLU A 71 -12.62 1.12 -7.48
CA GLU A 71 -11.75 1.93 -6.64
C GLU A 71 -12.24 3.38 -6.58
N TYR A 72 -11.68 4.09 -5.60
CA TYR A 72 -11.70 5.54 -5.55
C TYR A 72 -10.41 6.08 -6.16
N LEU A 73 -9.73 7.01 -5.49
CA LEU A 73 -8.46 7.56 -5.96
C LEU A 73 -7.27 6.60 -5.71
N PHE A 74 -7.44 5.66 -4.78
CA PHE A 74 -6.35 4.89 -4.19
C PHE A 74 -6.36 3.42 -4.58
N ASP A 75 -5.17 2.81 -4.61
CA ASP A 75 -4.99 1.38 -4.92
C ASP A 75 -5.82 0.51 -3.98
N VAL A 76 -5.80 0.82 -2.67
CA VAL A 76 -6.69 0.21 -1.68
C VAL A 76 -7.23 1.27 -0.71
N LEU A 77 -8.54 1.24 -0.48
CA LEU A 77 -9.22 2.05 0.53
C LEU A 77 -10.02 1.16 1.46
N ILE A 78 -9.75 1.23 2.76
CA ILE A 78 -10.58 0.64 3.82
C ILE A 78 -11.37 1.76 4.45
N ALA A 79 -12.70 1.67 4.41
CA ALA A 79 -13.59 2.73 4.85
C ALA A 79 -14.77 2.21 5.66
N GLU A 80 -15.22 3.03 6.59
CA GLU A 80 -16.47 2.82 7.31
C GLU A 80 -17.65 3.35 6.47
N ILE A 81 -18.70 2.55 6.37
CA ILE A 81 -19.85 2.79 5.50
C ILE A 81 -21.06 3.20 6.34
N GLY A 82 -21.70 4.28 5.92
CA GLY A 82 -23.01 4.68 6.39
C GLY A 82 -24.09 4.46 5.33
N TYR A 83 -25.35 4.57 5.73
CA TYR A 83 -26.48 4.44 4.82
C TYR A 83 -27.42 5.65 4.96
N LEU A 84 -27.87 6.20 3.84
CA LEU A 84 -28.92 7.21 3.81
C LEU A 84 -30.25 6.56 4.20
N LYS A 85 -30.79 6.93 5.38
CA LYS A 85 -31.98 6.31 5.99
C LYS A 85 -33.18 6.17 5.04
N HIS A 86 -33.39 7.13 4.14
CA HIS A 86 -34.58 7.16 3.29
C HIS A 86 -34.54 6.23 2.08
N LYS A 87 -33.35 5.79 1.64
CA LYS A 87 -33.19 4.99 0.41
C LYS A 87 -32.21 3.83 0.55
N ASN A 88 -31.67 3.60 1.74
CA ASN A 88 -30.59 2.64 2.01
C ASN A 88 -29.41 2.78 1.02
N ILE A 89 -29.09 4.01 0.62
CA ILE A 89 -27.98 4.27 -0.31
C ILE A 89 -26.69 4.33 0.52
N PRO A 90 -25.69 3.50 0.22
CA PRO A 90 -24.44 3.49 0.95
C PRO A 90 -23.62 4.75 0.64
N TYR A 91 -22.88 5.22 1.64
CA TYR A 91 -21.91 6.30 1.49
C TYR A 91 -20.70 6.05 2.40
N ILE A 92 -19.53 6.54 2.01
CA ILE A 92 -18.33 6.49 2.87
C ILE A 92 -18.48 7.52 3.98
N ARG A 93 -18.46 7.08 5.24
CA ARG A 93 -18.49 7.94 6.42
C ARG A 93 -17.11 8.49 6.74
N ASN A 94 -16.10 7.63 6.73
CA ASN A 94 -14.71 7.94 7.05
C ASN A 94 -13.79 6.87 6.48
N SER A 95 -12.63 7.30 5.97
CA SER A 95 -11.57 6.38 5.57
C SER A 95 -10.79 5.95 6.82
N LYS A 96 -10.56 4.65 6.97
CA LYS A 96 -9.76 4.07 8.06
C LYS A 96 -8.31 3.93 7.64
N ILE A 97 -8.09 3.28 6.50
CA ILE A 97 -6.77 3.01 5.97
C ILE A 97 -6.77 3.31 4.48
N ILE A 98 -5.74 4.01 4.01
CA ILE A 98 -5.48 4.25 2.59
C ILE A 98 -4.11 3.69 2.25
N ILE A 99 -4.03 2.99 1.12
CA ILE A 99 -2.80 2.39 0.61
C ILE A 99 -2.60 2.85 -0.83
N GLU A 100 -1.40 3.35 -1.10
CA GLU A 100 -0.88 3.67 -2.43
C GLU A 100 0.40 2.88 -2.67
N SER A 101 0.64 2.48 -3.91
CA SER A 101 1.86 1.82 -4.33
C SER A 101 2.44 2.49 -5.57
N GLU A 102 3.75 2.77 -5.53
CA GLU A 102 4.48 3.20 -6.71
C GLU A 102 5.72 2.34 -6.84
N PHE A 103 5.78 1.52 -7.89
CA PHE A 103 6.86 0.57 -8.17
C PHE A 103 7.92 1.10 -9.14
N ALA A 104 7.68 2.24 -9.77
CA ALA A 104 8.67 2.94 -10.56
C ALA A 104 9.84 3.38 -9.68
N ARG A 105 11.06 3.22 -10.18
CA ARG A 105 12.27 3.69 -9.49
C ARG A 105 12.53 5.17 -9.75
N ASN A 106 11.47 5.98 -9.71
CA ASN A 106 11.49 7.39 -10.06
C ASN A 106 10.83 8.20 -8.95
N ILE A 107 11.63 8.99 -8.24
CA ILE A 107 11.16 9.82 -7.12
C ILE A 107 10.04 10.79 -7.51
N ARG A 108 10.02 11.25 -8.78
CA ARG A 108 8.96 12.15 -9.27
C ARG A 108 7.61 11.45 -9.30
N GLU A 109 7.59 10.22 -9.79
CA GLU A 109 6.37 9.40 -9.85
C GLU A 109 5.92 9.07 -8.42
N SER A 110 6.85 8.67 -7.55
CA SER A 110 6.56 8.44 -6.13
C SER A 110 5.98 9.67 -5.45
N ALA A 111 6.51 10.88 -5.68
CA ALA A 111 5.99 12.11 -5.08
C ALA A 111 4.58 12.47 -5.57
N ILE A 112 4.26 12.17 -6.83
CA ILE A 112 2.91 12.38 -7.39
C ILE A 112 1.91 11.45 -6.70
N ASP A 113 2.21 10.16 -6.59
CA ASP A 113 1.31 9.22 -5.93
C ASP A 113 1.21 9.47 -4.42
N PHE A 114 2.32 9.86 -3.78
CA PHE A 114 2.33 10.27 -2.39
C PHE A 114 1.42 11.49 -2.13
N SER A 115 1.29 12.40 -3.11
CA SER A 115 0.41 13.56 -2.99
C SER A 115 -1.07 13.16 -2.83
N LYS A 116 -1.48 11.96 -3.29
CA LYS A 116 -2.82 11.43 -3.02
C LYS A 116 -3.03 11.20 -1.52
N LEU A 117 -2.00 10.75 -0.79
CA LEU A 117 -2.03 10.57 0.67
C LEU A 117 -2.08 11.90 1.43
N VAL A 118 -1.46 12.95 0.88
CA VAL A 118 -1.56 14.32 1.41
C VAL A 118 -2.99 14.84 1.30
N LEU A 119 -3.63 14.63 0.15
CA LEU A 119 -4.99 15.11 -0.13
C LEU A 119 -6.09 14.33 0.61
N SER A 120 -5.76 13.15 1.14
CA SER A 120 -6.75 12.25 1.73
C SER A 120 -6.91 12.44 3.24
N GLU A 121 -8.08 12.08 3.75
CA GLU A 121 -8.35 11.99 5.18
C GLU A 121 -8.51 10.52 5.56
N ALA A 122 -7.60 10.01 6.39
CA ALA A 122 -7.62 8.64 6.93
C ALA A 122 -6.81 8.53 8.22
N GLU A 123 -7.19 7.61 9.11
CA GLU A 123 -6.47 7.35 10.37
C GLU A 123 -5.05 6.82 10.11
N ILE A 124 -4.92 5.98 9.07
CA ILE A 124 -3.67 5.33 8.65
C ILE A 124 -3.50 5.52 7.14
N LYS A 125 -2.30 5.90 6.73
CA LYS A 125 -1.90 6.09 5.33
C LYS A 125 -0.62 5.31 5.08
N ILE A 126 -0.58 4.57 3.98
CA ILE A 126 0.51 3.67 3.65
C ILE A 126 0.99 3.96 2.23
N MET A 127 2.28 4.24 2.10
CA MET A 127 2.96 4.27 0.80
C MET A 127 3.81 3.01 0.66
N ILE A 128 3.59 2.25 -0.41
CA ILE A 128 4.39 1.08 -0.77
C ILE A 128 5.39 1.49 -1.86
N LEU A 129 6.68 1.26 -1.61
CA LEU A 129 7.77 1.65 -2.51
C LEU A 129 8.71 0.47 -2.81
N PRO A 130 9.37 0.46 -3.98
CA PRO A 130 10.28 -0.60 -4.35
C PRO A 130 11.62 -0.41 -3.64
N HIS A 131 12.29 -1.51 -3.34
CA HIS A 131 13.74 -1.53 -3.14
C HIS A 131 14.40 -2.60 -4.03
N SER A 132 15.70 -2.48 -4.23
CA SER A 132 16.56 -3.49 -4.84
C SER A 132 17.40 -4.12 -3.75
N ILE A 133 17.36 -5.44 -3.63
CA ILE A 133 18.16 -6.16 -2.63
C ILE A 133 19.65 -6.13 -3.00
N GLU A 134 19.96 -6.08 -4.30
CA GLU A 134 21.32 -6.28 -4.81
C GLU A 134 22.20 -5.02 -4.93
N LYS A 135 21.65 -3.80 -4.91
CA LYS A 135 22.38 -2.66 -5.52
C LYS A 135 22.79 -1.52 -4.60
N ASN A 136 22.13 -1.28 -3.46
CA ASN A 136 22.58 -0.25 -2.52
C ASN A 136 21.85 -0.35 -1.17
N PRO A 137 22.55 -0.53 -0.03
CA PRO A 137 21.92 -0.46 1.30
C PRO A 137 21.25 0.90 1.59
N ASN A 138 21.62 1.96 0.87
CA ASN A 138 21.06 3.30 0.99
C ASN A 138 19.94 3.61 -0.03
N GLU A 139 19.49 2.64 -0.85
CA GLU A 139 18.44 2.90 -1.86
C GLU A 139 17.12 3.36 -1.22
N MET A 140 16.80 2.89 -0.02
CA MET A 140 15.63 3.38 0.72
C MET A 140 15.76 4.88 1.07
N GLU A 141 16.96 5.36 1.36
CA GLU A 141 17.20 6.78 1.66
C GLU A 141 16.99 7.69 0.44
N HIS A 142 17.11 7.14 -0.77
CA HIS A 142 16.76 7.84 -2.01
C HIS A 142 15.28 8.24 -2.05
N TYR A 143 14.41 7.46 -1.42
CA TYR A 143 12.98 7.79 -1.29
C TYR A 143 12.68 8.52 0.01
N LEU A 144 13.25 8.05 1.13
CA LEU A 144 12.88 8.55 2.45
C LEU A 144 13.29 10.01 2.66
N ASN A 145 14.47 10.44 2.18
CA ASN A 145 14.90 11.82 2.34
C ASN A 145 14.00 12.80 1.58
N PRO A 146 13.77 12.64 0.26
CA PRO A 146 12.92 13.59 -0.47
C PRO A 146 11.44 13.52 -0.06
N LEU A 147 10.94 12.33 0.33
CA LEU A 147 9.55 12.19 0.76
C LEU A 147 9.31 12.72 2.18
N THR A 148 10.35 13.06 2.95
CA THR A 148 10.18 13.69 4.27
C THR A 148 9.44 15.03 4.16
N GLU A 149 9.77 15.84 3.15
CA GLU A 149 9.08 17.12 2.88
C GLU A 149 7.61 16.91 2.52
N VAL A 150 7.29 15.84 1.79
CA VAL A 150 5.90 15.52 1.43
C VAL A 150 5.15 14.94 2.64
N ALA A 151 5.83 14.13 3.46
CA ALA A 151 5.30 13.57 4.70
C ALA A 151 4.91 14.68 5.71
N GLU A 152 5.60 15.82 5.71
CA GLU A 152 5.24 17.00 6.51
C GLU A 152 3.82 17.50 6.28
N CYS A 153 3.32 17.32 5.06
CA CYS A 153 1.97 17.73 4.66
C CYS A 153 0.89 16.67 4.98
N VAL A 154 1.27 15.46 5.41
CA VAL A 154 0.31 14.38 5.67
C VAL A 154 -0.27 14.51 7.08
N ASN A 155 -1.60 14.49 7.18
CA ASN A 155 -2.32 14.30 8.43
C ASN A 155 -2.53 12.80 8.73
N GLY A 156 -2.56 12.43 10.02
CA GLY A 156 -2.77 11.04 10.46
C GLY A 156 -1.47 10.24 10.61
N ASN A 157 -1.57 8.92 10.74
CA ASN A 157 -0.40 8.05 10.82
C ASN A 157 0.09 7.68 9.43
N LEU A 158 1.36 7.94 9.14
CA LEU A 158 1.97 7.65 7.84
C LEU A 158 3.01 6.55 7.97
N PHE A 159 2.84 5.51 7.17
CA PHE A 159 3.77 4.39 7.04
C PHE A 159 4.32 4.31 5.63
N VAL A 160 5.60 4.00 5.51
CA VAL A 160 6.25 3.66 4.25
C VAL A 160 6.77 2.23 4.35
N ILE A 161 6.33 1.38 3.42
CA ILE A 161 6.70 -0.03 3.39
C ILE A 161 7.50 -0.31 2.13
N PHE A 162 8.69 -0.85 2.30
CA PHE A 162 9.55 -1.22 1.19
C PHE A 162 9.39 -2.70 0.84
N VAL A 163 9.15 -2.94 -0.44
CA VAL A 163 8.97 -4.26 -1.02
C VAL A 163 9.93 -4.44 -2.21
N PRO A 164 10.40 -5.64 -2.54
CA PRO A 164 11.26 -5.82 -3.70
C PRO A 164 10.56 -5.38 -4.95
N HIS A 165 11.30 -4.81 -5.90
CA HIS A 165 10.71 -4.43 -7.17
C HIS A 165 10.16 -5.67 -7.93
N PRO A 166 8.95 -5.63 -8.54
CA PRO A 166 8.30 -6.75 -9.22
C PRO A 166 9.19 -7.52 -10.20
N LYS A 167 10.05 -6.82 -10.94
CA LYS A 167 11.04 -7.41 -11.85
C LYS A 167 11.98 -8.45 -11.20
N ASN A 168 12.21 -8.36 -9.89
CA ASN A 168 13.14 -9.22 -9.16
C ASN A 168 12.44 -10.45 -8.52
N TRP A 169 11.10 -10.53 -8.51
CA TRP A 169 10.39 -11.55 -7.72
C TRP A 169 10.63 -13.00 -8.16
N GLN A 170 10.97 -13.29 -9.42
CA GLN A 170 11.22 -14.68 -9.84
C GLN A 170 12.71 -15.05 -9.89
N ASN A 171 13.61 -14.06 -9.84
CA ASN A 171 15.05 -14.28 -10.04
C ASN A 171 15.83 -14.32 -8.73
N GLU A 172 15.21 -13.91 -7.62
CA GLU A 172 15.87 -13.86 -6.32
C GLU A 172 15.24 -14.90 -5.38
N ILE A 173 15.79 -16.12 -5.37
CA ILE A 173 15.65 -17.02 -4.22
C ILE A 173 16.53 -16.45 -3.10
N LEU A 174 15.92 -15.75 -2.15
CA LEU A 174 16.63 -15.32 -0.95
C LEU A 174 16.40 -16.36 0.14
N ASN A 175 17.32 -17.34 0.25
CA ASN A 175 17.55 -18.16 1.43
C ASN A 175 16.27 -18.53 2.23
N ASP A 176 15.31 -19.19 1.57
CA ASP A 176 14.06 -19.69 2.17
C ASP A 176 13.19 -18.66 2.91
N LYS A 177 13.35 -17.35 2.64
CA LYS A 177 12.49 -16.31 3.22
C LYS A 177 12.11 -15.23 2.21
N PRO A 178 10.81 -14.94 2.03
CA PRO A 178 10.37 -13.82 1.21
C PRO A 178 10.83 -12.50 1.85
N VAL A 179 11.55 -11.69 1.09
CA VAL A 179 12.10 -10.43 1.55
C VAL A 179 11.10 -9.32 1.30
N LEU A 180 10.13 -9.12 2.18
CA LEU A 180 9.69 -7.78 2.57
C LEU A 180 10.30 -7.55 3.94
N THR A 181 10.83 -6.38 4.30
CA THR A 181 11.24 -6.28 5.73
C THR A 181 11.40 -4.91 6.35
N LYS A 182 11.08 -3.80 5.68
CA LYS A 182 11.18 -2.50 6.37
C LYS A 182 9.93 -1.69 6.20
N MET A 183 9.17 -1.64 7.29
CA MET A 183 8.21 -0.60 7.54
C MET A 183 8.91 0.55 8.27
N TYR A 184 8.57 1.75 7.85
CA TYR A 184 8.98 2.97 8.49
C TYR A 184 7.75 3.74 8.88
N LYS A 185 7.70 4.14 10.15
CA LYS A 185 6.70 5.07 10.61
C LYS A 185 7.32 6.46 10.63
N PHE A 186 6.64 7.40 9.98
CA PHE A 186 6.92 8.81 10.22
C PHE A 186 6.21 9.17 11.53
N GLU A 187 6.90 9.77 12.49
CA GLU A 187 6.32 10.36 13.70
C GLU A 187 6.64 11.85 13.82
N LYS A 188 5.62 12.68 14.08
CA LYS A 188 5.82 14.12 14.27
C LYS A 188 6.37 14.39 15.69
N SER A 189 7.60 14.89 15.77
CA SER A 189 8.25 15.33 17.00
C SER A 189 8.77 16.75 16.83
N ASN A 190 8.35 17.68 17.71
CA ASN A 190 8.76 19.09 17.66
C ASN A 190 8.65 19.74 16.27
N SER A 191 7.54 19.47 15.56
CA SER A 191 7.25 19.95 14.20
C SER A 191 8.08 19.33 13.07
N ILE A 192 8.90 18.32 13.34
CA ILE A 192 9.70 17.56 12.35
C ILE A 192 9.21 16.12 12.34
N TRP A 193 9.14 15.47 11.18
CA TRP A 193 8.88 14.03 11.16
C TRP A 193 10.17 13.23 11.35
N ILE A 194 10.17 12.33 12.31
CA ILE A 194 11.26 11.39 12.61
C ILE A 194 10.84 10.01 12.11
N ARG A 195 11.78 9.29 11.50
CA ARG A 195 11.55 7.94 11.00
C ARG A 195 11.93 6.89 12.04
N ASN A 196 10.96 6.09 12.48
CA ASN A 196 11.22 4.93 13.33
C ASN A 196 11.21 3.64 12.50
N ARG A 197 12.09 2.70 12.85
CA ARG A 197 12.13 1.33 12.33
C ARG A 197 11.48 0.40 13.35
N ASP A 198 10.60 -0.46 12.87
CA ASP A 198 10.10 -1.62 13.63
C ASP A 198 11.04 -2.83 13.52
#